data_AF-A0A2W5Z4Y6-F1
#
_entry.id   AF-A0A2W5Z4Y6-F1
#
_cell.length_a   1.000
_cell.length_b   1.000
_cell.length_c   1.000
_cell.angle_alpha   90.00
_cell.angle_beta   90.00
_cell.angle_gamma   90.00
#
_symmetry.space_group_name_H-M   'P 1'
#
loop_
_entity.id
_entity.type
_entity.pdbx_description
1 polymer ?
#
loop_
_entity_poly.entity_id
_entity_poly.type
_entity_poly.pdbx_seq_one_letter_code
_entity_poly.pdbx_strand_id
1 'polypeptide(L)'
;MATYTPPPPPAPALENPVAPDRVKNYEAYRARIADLYWTRSRPEYGNERQLVVDLELVDHRGASLGNARTWLSPRFGQHPKTGQVSKMTTFLNALAAQPETTVVAWFNDEEGDENREHPMSWGYDETRTPYLSLKSGQEVTVRGKVVPRANEEGLKYRVEVFEPASASGQPTTATQPTAGERRLDQAVATAAPRRVESDSDDSIPF
;
A
#
# COMPACT_ATOMS: atom_id res chain seq x y z
N MET A 1 -45.51 7.71 -10.98
CA MET A 1 -44.38 7.98 -11.90
C MET A 1 -43.11 7.91 -11.06
N ALA A 2 -42.27 6.90 -11.27
CA ALA A 2 -41.00 6.79 -10.56
C ALA A 2 -39.99 7.73 -11.24
N THR A 3 -39.41 8.65 -10.47
CA THR A 3 -38.40 9.60 -10.93
C THR A 3 -37.12 8.84 -11.20
N TYR A 4 -36.78 8.63 -12.47
CA TYR A 4 -35.48 8.09 -12.85
C TYR A 4 -34.41 9.13 -12.52
N THR A 5 -33.57 8.83 -11.53
CA THR A 5 -32.36 9.60 -11.26
C THR A 5 -31.22 8.85 -11.94
N PRO A 6 -30.60 9.41 -12.99
CA PRO A 6 -29.45 8.77 -13.62
C PRO A 6 -28.32 8.60 -12.60
N PRO A 7 -27.54 7.50 -12.67
CA PRO A 7 -26.38 7.34 -11.82
C PRO A 7 -25.42 8.51 -12.02
N PRO A 8 -24.71 8.95 -10.95
CA PRO A 8 -23.70 9.99 -11.08
C PRO A 8 -22.66 9.58 -12.13
N PRO A 9 -22.13 10.53 -12.91
CA PRO A 9 -21.08 10.22 -13.86
C PRO A 9 -19.89 9.58 -13.12
N PRO A 10 -19.19 8.61 -13.76
CA PRO A 10 -18.00 8.03 -13.17
C PRO A 10 -17.03 9.16 -12.79
N ALA A 11 -16.42 9.05 -11.60
CA ALA A 11 -15.35 9.96 -11.21
C ALA A 11 -14.32 10.01 -12.35
N PRO A 12 -13.80 11.20 -12.70
CA PRO A 12 -12.78 11.30 -13.74
C PRO A 12 -11.64 10.37 -13.38
N ALA A 13 -11.23 9.53 -14.34
CA ALA A 13 -10.04 8.71 -14.19
C ALA A 13 -8.89 9.64 -13.75
N LEU A 14 -8.23 9.31 -12.65
CA LEU A 14 -7.07 10.07 -12.20
C LEU A 14 -6.07 10.11 -13.35
N GLU A 15 -5.88 11.29 -13.94
CA GLU A 15 -4.89 11.53 -14.98
C GLU A 15 -3.54 11.03 -14.44
N ASN A 16 -2.82 10.27 -15.27
CA ASN A 16 -1.65 9.48 -14.92
C ASN A 16 -0.86 10.08 -13.72
N PRO A 17 -0.73 9.38 -12.58
CA PRO A 17 -0.25 9.97 -11.33
C PRO A 17 1.19 10.48 -11.44
N VAL A 18 1.37 11.79 -11.61
CA VAL A 18 2.69 12.43 -11.58
C VAL A 18 3.17 12.40 -10.13
N ALA A 19 4.43 11.98 -9.89
CA ALA A 19 4.99 12.06 -8.55
C ALA A 19 4.89 13.51 -8.09
N PRO A 20 4.29 13.78 -6.94
CA PRO A 20 4.15 15.15 -6.56
C PRO A 20 5.50 15.73 -6.16
N ASP A 21 5.87 16.90 -6.68
CA ASP A 21 7.20 17.53 -6.52
C ASP A 21 7.68 17.67 -5.06
N ARG A 22 6.76 17.51 -4.11
CA ARG A 22 6.97 17.64 -2.66
C ARG A 22 7.14 16.31 -1.93
N VAL A 23 7.03 15.19 -2.63
CA VAL A 23 7.14 13.84 -2.05
C VAL A 23 8.59 13.37 -2.13
N LYS A 24 9.08 12.82 -1.02
CA LYS A 24 10.46 12.34 -0.83
C LYS A 24 10.47 10.83 -0.63
N ASN A 25 11.62 10.24 -0.94
CA ASN A 25 11.84 8.81 -0.74
C ASN A 25 11.71 8.42 0.74
N TYR A 26 10.91 7.40 0.99
CA TYR A 26 10.68 6.72 2.27
C TYR A 26 10.11 7.60 3.40
N GLU A 27 9.72 8.83 3.09
CA GLU A 27 8.96 9.66 4.01
C GLU A 27 7.52 9.13 4.13
N ALA A 28 6.96 9.26 5.34
CA ALA A 28 5.61 8.81 5.63
C ALA A 28 4.59 9.88 5.22
N TYR A 29 3.62 9.49 4.40
CA TYR A 29 2.53 10.35 3.95
C TYR A 29 1.19 9.73 4.31
N ARG A 30 0.23 10.56 4.72
CA ARG A 30 -1.16 10.13 4.83
C ARG A 30 -1.70 10.01 3.41
N ALA A 31 -2.41 8.93 3.15
CA ALA A 31 -3.03 8.66 1.86
C ALA A 31 -4.50 8.30 2.06
N ARG A 32 -5.36 8.87 1.23
CA ARG A 32 -6.78 8.54 1.16
C ARG A 32 -7.04 7.69 -0.07
N ILE A 33 -7.83 6.64 0.07
CA ILE A 33 -8.31 5.85 -1.06
C ILE A 33 -9.23 6.71 -1.90
N ALA A 34 -8.81 7.01 -3.13
CA ALA A 34 -9.61 7.74 -4.09
C ALA A 34 -10.53 6.77 -4.86
N ASP A 35 -9.95 5.70 -5.40
CA ASP A 35 -10.66 4.69 -6.19
C ASP A 35 -10.04 3.29 -6.03
N LEU A 36 -10.83 2.26 -6.32
CA LEU A 36 -10.48 0.85 -6.20
C LEU A 36 -11.17 0.05 -7.30
N TYR A 37 -10.40 -0.75 -8.04
CA TYR A 37 -10.98 -1.63 -9.06
C TYR A 37 -10.07 -2.80 -9.40
N TRP A 38 -10.67 -3.91 -9.86
CA TRP A 38 -9.93 -5.05 -10.36
C TRP A 38 -9.45 -4.82 -11.78
N THR A 39 -8.24 -5.29 -12.07
CA THR A 39 -7.70 -5.34 -13.42
C THR A 39 -6.87 -6.61 -13.62
N ARG A 40 -6.35 -6.81 -14.82
CA ARG A 40 -5.35 -7.84 -15.11
C ARG A 40 -4.03 -7.18 -15.48
N SER A 41 -2.93 -7.76 -15.01
CA SER A 41 -1.59 -7.37 -15.44
C SER A 41 -1.45 -7.56 -16.95
N ARG A 42 -0.46 -6.91 -17.55
CA ARG A 42 -0.20 -7.06 -18.99
C ARG A 42 0.25 -8.51 -19.31
N PRO A 43 0.12 -8.96 -20.56
CA PRO A 43 0.55 -10.30 -20.97
C PRO A 43 2.01 -10.61 -20.65
N GLU A 44 2.90 -9.62 -20.78
CA GLU A 44 4.32 -9.73 -20.43
C GLU A 44 4.59 -10.03 -18.94
N TYR A 45 3.60 -9.81 -18.07
CA TYR A 45 3.63 -10.10 -16.63
C TYR A 45 2.62 -11.20 -16.23
N GLY A 46 2.23 -12.07 -17.16
CA GLY A 46 1.46 -13.27 -16.86
C GLY A 46 -0.06 -13.10 -16.76
N ASN A 47 -0.63 -11.95 -17.10
CA ASN A 47 -2.08 -11.70 -17.06
C ASN A 47 -2.76 -12.00 -15.70
N GLU A 48 -2.03 -11.78 -14.60
CA GLU A 48 -2.52 -12.01 -13.24
C GLU A 48 -3.58 -10.97 -12.85
N ARG A 49 -4.63 -11.38 -12.14
CA ARG A 49 -5.63 -10.46 -11.56
C ARG A 49 -4.97 -9.61 -10.47
N GLN A 50 -5.26 -8.31 -10.44
CA GLN A 50 -4.67 -7.35 -9.50
C GLN A 50 -5.71 -6.32 -9.06
N LEU A 51 -5.70 -5.97 -7.78
CA LEU A 51 -6.47 -4.85 -7.26
C LEU A 51 -5.66 -3.58 -7.51
N VAL A 52 -6.23 -2.64 -8.25
CA VAL A 52 -5.69 -1.30 -8.38
C VAL A 52 -6.22 -0.45 -7.24
N VAL A 53 -5.31 0.20 -6.54
CA VAL A 53 -5.61 1.15 -5.48
C VAL A 53 -5.07 2.51 -5.88
N ASP A 54 -5.99 3.44 -6.11
CA ASP A 54 -5.70 4.83 -6.36
C ASP A 54 -5.75 5.61 -5.05
N LEU A 55 -4.67 6.35 -4.80
CA LEU A 55 -4.42 7.03 -3.55
C LEU A 55 -4.22 8.52 -3.80
N GLU A 56 -4.90 9.35 -3.02
CA GLU A 56 -4.60 10.76 -2.86
C GLU A 56 -3.66 10.93 -1.66
N LEU A 57 -2.43 11.40 -1.89
CA LEU A 57 -1.50 11.77 -0.83
C LEU A 57 -1.92 13.12 -0.26
N VAL A 58 -2.03 13.22 1.07
CA VAL A 58 -2.49 14.45 1.74
C VAL A 58 -1.52 14.88 2.84
N ASP A 59 -1.42 16.19 3.04
CA ASP A 59 -0.65 16.76 4.14
C ASP A 59 -1.43 16.75 5.48
N HIS A 60 -0.83 17.28 6.53
CA HIS A 60 -1.44 17.37 7.87
C HIS A 60 -2.70 18.24 7.92
N ARG A 61 -2.90 19.14 6.95
CA ARG A 61 -4.08 19.99 6.82
C ARG A 61 -5.13 19.36 5.91
N GLY A 62 -4.88 18.16 5.38
CA GLY A 62 -5.73 17.48 4.42
C GLY A 62 -5.64 18.06 3.01
N ALA A 63 -4.64 18.91 2.73
CA ALA A 63 -4.42 19.42 1.39
C ALA A 63 -3.77 18.33 0.52
N SER A 64 -4.25 18.21 -0.71
CA SER A 64 -3.72 17.27 -1.68
C SER A 64 -2.25 17.59 -1.97
N LEU A 65 -1.37 16.63 -1.71
CA LEU A 65 0.01 16.66 -2.14
C LEU A 65 0.12 16.15 -3.57
N GLY A 66 -0.77 15.25 -4.00
CA GLY A 66 -0.89 14.69 -5.34
C GLY A 66 -1.31 13.21 -5.28
N ASN A 67 -1.16 12.45 -6.37
CA ASN A 67 -1.72 11.11 -6.48
C ASN A 67 -0.66 10.00 -6.59
N ALA A 68 -0.99 8.82 -6.11
CA ALA A 68 -0.21 7.59 -6.26
C ALA A 68 -1.12 6.43 -6.68
N ARG A 69 -0.59 5.49 -7.44
CA ARG A 69 -1.28 4.25 -7.82
C ARG A 69 -0.44 3.06 -7.43
N THR A 70 -1.08 2.04 -6.87
CA THR A 70 -0.43 0.77 -6.54
C THR A 70 -1.31 -0.39 -6.95
N TRP A 71 -0.66 -1.47 -7.39
CA TRP A 71 -1.31 -2.72 -7.77
C TRP A 71 -1.01 -3.76 -6.70
N LEU A 72 -2.04 -4.45 -6.24
CA LEU A 72 -1.96 -5.47 -5.20
C LEU A 72 -2.33 -6.82 -5.81
N SER A 73 -1.42 -7.78 -5.72
CA SER A 73 -1.72 -9.18 -6.05
C SER A 73 -2.71 -9.73 -5.01
N PRO A 74 -3.73 -10.53 -5.39
CA PRO A 74 -4.72 -11.11 -4.49
C PRO A 74 -4.17 -12.26 -3.63
N ARG A 75 -2.85 -12.30 -3.41
CA ARG A 75 -2.20 -13.28 -2.54
C ARG A 75 -2.31 -12.79 -1.10
N PHE A 76 -2.70 -13.69 -0.19
CA PHE A 76 -2.78 -13.41 1.25
C PHE A 76 -1.68 -14.17 2.01
N GLY A 77 -1.33 -13.69 3.20
CA GLY A 77 -0.33 -14.32 4.07
C GLY A 77 1.12 -14.05 3.65
N GLN A 78 2.04 -14.93 4.04
CA GLN A 78 3.46 -14.80 3.74
C GLN A 78 3.84 -15.53 2.46
N HIS A 79 4.73 -14.92 1.68
CA HIS A 79 5.32 -15.56 0.52
C HIS A 79 6.24 -16.72 0.96
N PRO A 80 6.04 -17.94 0.43
CA PRO A 80 6.69 -19.14 0.97
C PRO A 80 8.22 -19.15 0.79
N LYS A 81 8.76 -18.40 -0.19
CA LYS A 81 10.22 -18.35 -0.42
C LYS A 81 10.92 -17.23 0.34
N THR A 82 10.26 -16.10 0.53
CA THR A 82 10.89 -14.89 1.11
C THR A 82 10.45 -14.64 2.55
N GLY A 83 9.39 -15.30 3.02
CA GLY A 83 8.77 -15.06 4.33
C GLY A 83 8.09 -13.69 4.46
N GLN A 84 8.14 -12.86 3.42
CA GLN A 84 7.54 -11.53 3.44
C GLN A 84 6.02 -11.61 3.38
N VAL A 85 5.35 -10.80 4.20
CA VAL A 85 3.89 -10.65 4.16
C VAL A 85 3.48 -10.03 2.82
N SER A 86 2.39 -10.53 2.23
CA SER A 86 1.90 -10.01 0.97
C SER A 86 1.46 -8.56 1.13
N LYS A 87 1.73 -7.75 0.10
CA LYS A 87 1.35 -6.33 0.10
C LYS A 87 -0.15 -6.10 0.27
N MET A 88 -0.99 -7.04 -0.21
CA MET A 88 -2.43 -7.04 0.04
C MET A 88 -2.74 -7.21 1.54
N THR A 89 -2.10 -8.16 2.21
CA THR A 89 -2.28 -8.39 3.65
C THR A 89 -1.84 -7.16 4.45
N THR A 90 -0.66 -6.60 4.14
CA THR A 90 -0.15 -5.39 4.80
C THR A 90 -1.12 -4.21 4.60
N PHE A 91 -1.70 -4.04 3.41
CA PHE A 91 -2.69 -3.00 3.12
C PHE A 91 -3.98 -3.16 3.95
N LEU A 92 -4.57 -4.36 3.97
CA LEU A 92 -5.79 -4.62 4.73
C LEU A 92 -5.57 -4.48 6.24
N ASN A 93 -4.42 -4.94 6.75
CA ASN A 93 -4.06 -4.80 8.15
C ASN A 93 -3.82 -3.34 8.54
N ALA A 94 -3.21 -2.53 7.67
CA ALA A 94 -3.06 -1.10 7.88
C ALA A 94 -4.43 -0.41 8.02
N LEU A 95 -5.39 -0.71 7.14
CA LEU A 95 -6.75 -0.18 7.21
C LEU A 95 -7.48 -0.60 8.50
N ALA A 96 -7.26 -1.84 8.94
CA ALA A 96 -7.87 -2.40 10.14
C ALA A 96 -7.14 -2.01 11.45
N ALA A 97 -6.02 -1.28 11.36
CA ALA A 97 -5.09 -1.04 12.46
C ALA A 97 -4.63 -2.33 13.18
N GLN A 98 -4.47 -3.41 12.42
CA GLN A 98 -3.98 -4.69 12.88
C GLN A 98 -2.45 -4.81 12.68
N PRO A 99 -1.76 -5.66 13.46
CA PRO A 99 -0.36 -6.02 13.18
C PRO A 99 -0.17 -6.49 11.74
N GLU A 100 0.98 -6.16 11.14
CA GLU A 100 1.28 -6.53 9.74
C GLU A 100 1.17 -8.04 9.51
N THR A 101 1.57 -8.85 10.48
CA THR A 101 1.56 -10.31 10.39
C THR A 101 0.20 -10.96 10.64
N THR A 102 -0.86 -10.17 10.92
CA THR A 102 -2.19 -10.71 11.16
C THR A 102 -2.73 -11.38 9.90
N VAL A 103 -3.17 -12.63 10.03
CA VAL A 103 -3.64 -13.44 8.90
C VAL A 103 -5.07 -13.06 8.56
N VAL A 104 -5.30 -12.61 7.33
CA VAL A 104 -6.64 -12.43 6.76
C VAL A 104 -7.22 -13.82 6.48
N ALA A 105 -8.33 -14.16 7.13
CA ALA A 105 -8.93 -15.49 7.03
C ALA A 105 -9.68 -15.68 5.70
N TRP A 106 -10.33 -14.63 5.21
CA TRP A 106 -11.05 -14.63 3.93
C TRP A 106 -11.17 -13.20 3.40
N PHE A 107 -11.38 -13.10 2.09
CA PHE A 107 -11.61 -11.85 1.36
C PHE A 107 -12.68 -12.09 0.30
N ASN A 108 -13.65 -11.19 0.19
CA ASN A 108 -14.71 -11.24 -0.81
C ASN A 108 -14.35 -10.31 -1.99
N ASP A 109 -14.00 -10.92 -3.12
CA ASP A 109 -13.57 -10.25 -4.35
C ASP A 109 -14.67 -10.18 -5.43
N GLU A 110 -15.75 -10.94 -5.28
CA GLU A 110 -16.91 -10.95 -6.19
C GLU A 110 -17.74 -9.67 -6.08
N GLU A 111 -17.52 -8.88 -5.03
CA GLU A 111 -18.21 -7.62 -4.79
C GLU A 111 -17.74 -6.48 -5.71
N GLY A 112 -16.60 -6.63 -6.42
CA GLY A 112 -15.98 -5.53 -7.18
C GLY A 112 -16.10 -5.56 -8.70
N ASP A 113 -16.67 -6.60 -9.33
CA ASP A 113 -16.33 -6.88 -10.73
C ASP A 113 -17.13 -6.13 -11.81
N GLU A 114 -18.42 -5.76 -11.63
CA GLU A 114 -19.15 -5.11 -12.75
C GLU A 114 -20.14 -4.00 -12.35
N ASN A 115 -20.54 -3.89 -11.09
CA ASN A 115 -21.60 -2.94 -10.69
C ASN A 115 -21.22 -1.86 -9.67
N ARG A 116 -19.96 -1.76 -9.18
CA ARG A 116 -19.49 -0.75 -8.19
C ARG A 116 -20.35 -0.60 -6.90
N GLU A 117 -21.42 -1.37 -6.75
CA GLU A 117 -22.42 -1.24 -5.69
C GLU A 117 -22.13 -2.15 -4.49
N HIS A 118 -21.24 -3.14 -4.63
CA HIS A 118 -20.88 -4.03 -3.54
C HIS A 118 -19.45 -3.73 -3.03
N PRO A 119 -19.27 -3.49 -1.71
CA PRO A 119 -17.99 -3.07 -1.18
C PRO A 119 -17.13 -4.29 -0.79
N MET A 120 -16.03 -4.54 -1.51
CA MET A 120 -15.07 -5.62 -1.24
C MET A 120 -14.73 -5.72 0.25
N SER A 121 -15.04 -6.86 0.87
CA SER A 121 -14.95 -7.04 2.32
C SER A 121 -13.96 -8.13 2.74
N TRP A 122 -13.48 -8.07 3.98
CA TRP A 122 -12.58 -9.09 4.53
C TRP A 122 -12.81 -9.31 6.02
N GLY A 123 -12.31 -10.43 6.52
CA GLY A 123 -12.39 -10.78 7.93
C GLY A 123 -11.17 -11.56 8.44
N TYR A 124 -11.07 -11.61 9.76
CA TYR A 124 -9.99 -12.29 10.49
C TYR A 124 -10.45 -13.58 11.18
N ASP A 125 -11.75 -13.84 11.18
CA ASP A 125 -12.34 -15.06 11.70
C ASP A 125 -12.92 -15.93 10.58
N GLU A 126 -13.15 -17.21 10.88
CA GLU A 126 -13.72 -18.18 9.94
C GLU A 126 -15.24 -18.03 9.78
N THR A 127 -15.90 -17.16 10.57
CA THR A 127 -17.37 -17.01 10.58
C THR A 127 -17.90 -16.28 9.35
N ARG A 128 -17.01 -15.74 8.51
CA ARG A 128 -17.34 -14.90 7.34
C ARG A 128 -18.13 -13.64 7.69
N THR A 129 -18.00 -13.15 8.93
CA THR A 129 -18.51 -11.84 9.33
C THR A 129 -17.50 -10.78 8.92
N PRO A 130 -17.86 -9.80 8.06
CA PRO A 130 -16.90 -8.81 7.59
C PRO A 130 -16.39 -7.97 8.76
N TYR A 131 -15.07 -7.89 8.91
CA TYR A 131 -14.43 -6.97 9.83
C TYR A 131 -14.58 -5.53 9.30
N LEU A 132 -14.28 -5.35 8.01
CA LEU A 132 -14.39 -4.07 7.33
C LEU A 132 -14.63 -4.31 5.83
N SER A 133 -15.14 -3.27 5.17
CA SER A 133 -15.23 -3.22 3.70
C SER A 133 -14.38 -2.08 3.17
N LEU A 134 -13.77 -2.34 2.01
CA LEU A 134 -13.02 -1.36 1.24
C LEU A 134 -13.96 -0.33 0.66
N LYS A 135 -13.62 0.95 0.85
CA LYS A 135 -14.37 2.08 0.31
C LYS A 135 -13.46 3.27 0.08
N SER A 136 -13.80 4.09 -0.90
CA SER A 136 -13.17 5.40 -1.07
C SER A 136 -13.32 6.22 0.22
N GLY A 137 -12.34 7.08 0.48
CA GLY A 137 -12.27 7.92 1.67
C GLY A 137 -11.59 7.28 2.88
N GLN A 138 -11.36 5.97 2.89
CA GLN A 138 -10.52 5.33 3.91
C GLN A 138 -9.08 5.81 3.80
N GLU A 139 -8.35 5.77 4.93
CA GLU A 139 -7.02 6.35 5.01
C GLU A 139 -6.01 5.36 5.58
N VAL A 140 -4.79 5.48 5.07
CA VAL A 140 -3.61 4.72 5.48
C VAL A 140 -2.40 5.64 5.47
N THR A 141 -1.35 5.26 6.17
CA THR A 141 -0.04 5.89 6.00
C THR A 141 0.76 5.08 4.97
N VAL A 142 1.44 5.75 4.05
CA VAL A 142 2.26 5.10 3.02
C VAL A 142 3.69 5.61 3.05
N ARG A 143 4.63 4.71 2.74
CA ARG A 143 6.03 5.04 2.45
C ARG A 143 6.43 4.39 1.14
N GLY A 144 7.30 5.05 0.39
CA GLY A 144 7.60 4.63 -0.97
C GLY A 144 8.76 5.41 -1.59
N LYS A 145 9.05 5.14 -2.86
CA LYS A 145 10.13 5.78 -3.61
C LYS A 145 9.59 6.54 -4.81
N VAL A 146 10.14 7.73 -5.05
CA VAL A 146 9.99 8.46 -6.30
C VAL A 146 10.92 7.81 -7.32
N VAL A 147 10.35 7.32 -8.41
CA VAL A 147 11.09 6.67 -9.50
C VAL A 147 10.74 7.32 -10.83
N PRO A 148 11.67 7.36 -11.79
CA PRO A 148 11.37 7.78 -13.15
C PRO A 148 10.25 6.92 -13.76
N ARG A 149 9.43 7.51 -14.63
CA ARG A 149 8.54 6.73 -15.48
C ARG A 149 9.31 6.12 -16.65
N ALA A 150 8.88 4.94 -17.08
CA ALA A 150 9.46 4.22 -18.21
C ALA A 150 9.21 4.92 -19.57
N ASN A 151 8.26 5.87 -19.65
CA ASN A 151 7.96 6.64 -20.86
C ASN A 151 8.58 8.04 -20.87
N GLU A 152 9.57 8.31 -20.00
CA GLU A 152 10.30 9.60 -19.89
C GLU A 152 9.44 10.83 -19.52
N GLU A 153 8.11 10.68 -19.35
CA GLU A 153 7.18 11.75 -18.97
C GLU A 153 7.11 11.95 -17.44
N GLY A 154 8.25 12.22 -16.83
CA GLY A 154 8.33 12.64 -15.42
C GLY A 154 8.46 11.51 -14.40
N LEU A 155 8.14 11.82 -13.14
CA LEU A 155 8.35 10.96 -11.98
C LEU A 155 7.04 10.24 -11.58
N LYS A 156 7.12 9.08 -10.94
CA LYS A 156 6.00 8.40 -10.26
C LYS A 156 6.37 8.04 -8.82
N TYR A 157 5.42 8.13 -7.89
CA TYR A 157 5.61 7.64 -6.53
C TYR A 157 5.17 6.19 -6.42
N ARG A 158 6.12 5.28 -6.14
CA ARG A 158 5.88 3.86 -5.92
C ARG A 158 5.75 3.61 -4.42
N VAL A 159 4.55 3.25 -3.97
CA VAL A 159 4.29 2.81 -2.60
C VAL A 159 5.02 1.49 -2.35
N GLU A 160 5.76 1.38 -1.26
CA GLU A 160 6.43 0.14 -0.82
C GLU A 160 5.77 -0.41 0.44
N VAL A 161 5.42 0.45 1.39
CA VAL A 161 4.91 0.07 2.72
C VAL A 161 3.58 0.75 3.01
N PHE A 162 2.68 0.01 3.64
CA PHE A 162 1.45 0.52 4.26
C PHE A 162 1.55 0.42 5.77
N GLU A 163 1.13 1.48 6.46
CA GLU A 163 1.07 1.57 7.92
C GLU A 163 -0.33 2.06 8.32
N PRO A 164 -0.83 1.70 9.51
CA PRO A 164 -2.07 2.25 10.02
C PRO A 164 -2.09 3.78 9.99
N ALA A 165 -3.22 4.38 9.65
CA ALA A 165 -3.40 5.81 9.82
C ALA A 165 -3.33 6.14 11.32
N SER A 166 -2.22 6.73 11.78
CA SER A 166 -2.13 7.19 13.16
C SER A 166 -3.12 8.33 13.38
N ALA A 167 -3.88 8.29 14.48
CA ALA A 167 -4.81 9.35 14.88
C ALA A 167 -4.13 10.71 15.12
N SER A 168 -2.79 10.73 15.23
CA SER A 168 -1.94 11.90 15.36
C SER A 168 -0.93 11.94 14.22
N GLY A 169 -1.03 12.96 13.37
CA GLY A 169 -0.21 13.12 12.17
C GLY A 169 1.29 13.33 12.43
N GLN A 170 2.07 12.82 11.47
CA GLN A 170 3.50 12.97 11.19
C GLN A 170 4.54 12.13 11.97
N PRO A 171 5.63 11.76 11.27
CA PRO A 171 6.76 11.05 11.82
C PRO A 171 7.62 11.96 12.69
N THR A 172 7.98 11.49 13.88
CA THR A 172 9.15 12.00 14.59
C THR A 172 10.36 11.90 13.67
N THR A 173 10.98 13.03 13.42
CA THR A 173 12.28 13.17 12.76
C THR A 173 13.22 12.12 13.34
N ALA A 174 13.73 11.22 12.51
CA ALA A 174 14.74 10.26 12.94
C ALA A 174 15.97 11.04 13.43
N THR A 175 16.15 11.08 14.75
CA THR A 175 17.39 11.50 15.38
C THR A 175 18.46 10.51 14.92
N GLN A 176 19.36 10.95 14.04
CA GLN A 176 20.61 10.24 13.78
C GLN A 176 21.31 9.95 15.12
N PRO A 177 21.73 8.71 15.40
CA PRO A 177 22.57 8.46 16.55
C PRO A 177 23.93 9.12 16.31
N THR A 178 24.23 10.14 17.10
CA THR A 178 25.57 10.73 17.18
C THR A 178 26.50 9.67 17.77
N ALA A 179 27.50 9.28 16.99
CA ALA A 179 28.57 8.42 17.45
C ALA A 179 29.43 9.17 18.49
N GLY A 180 29.63 8.54 19.65
CA GLY A 180 30.68 8.90 20.60
C GLY A 180 30.18 9.09 22.02
N GLU A 181 30.18 8.04 22.84
CA GLU A 181 31.22 7.87 23.85
C GLU A 181 31.15 6.49 24.52
N ARG A 182 32.34 5.99 24.81
CA ARG A 182 32.66 4.63 25.26
C ARG A 182 32.17 4.37 26.68
N ARG A 183 31.70 3.14 26.93
CA ARG A 183 32.27 2.31 28.01
C ARG A 183 32.13 0.82 27.70
N LEU A 184 33.29 0.16 27.72
CA LEU A 184 33.46 -1.29 27.73
C LEU A 184 32.85 -1.87 29.02
N ASP A 185 32.22 -3.05 28.94
CA ASP A 185 32.81 -4.28 29.49
C ASP A 185 32.05 -5.56 29.05
N GLN A 186 32.82 -6.46 28.41
CA GLN A 186 32.74 -7.93 28.25
C GLN A 186 31.38 -8.67 28.12
N ALA A 187 31.08 -9.32 26.98
CA ALA A 187 31.52 -10.65 26.47
C ALA A 187 30.51 -11.76 26.88
N VAL A 188 29.98 -12.63 26.00
CA VAL A 188 30.67 -13.67 25.21
C VAL A 188 29.67 -14.31 24.21
N ALA A 189 30.17 -14.57 22.99
CA ALA A 189 29.83 -15.66 22.04
C ALA A 189 28.44 -15.71 21.40
N THR A 190 28.23 -16.15 20.15
CA THR A 190 29.06 -16.49 18.98
C THR A 190 28.02 -16.84 17.92
N ALA A 191 28.06 -16.22 16.74
CA ALA A 191 27.75 -16.82 15.44
C ALA A 191 27.44 -15.70 14.43
N ALA A 192 28.45 -15.37 13.63
CA ALA A 192 28.18 -14.75 12.34
C ALA A 192 27.54 -15.80 11.41
N PRO A 193 26.66 -15.35 10.51
CA PRO A 193 26.83 -15.78 9.13
C PRO A 193 27.06 -14.59 8.21
N ARG A 194 28.15 -14.77 7.46
CA ARG A 194 28.46 -14.24 6.14
C ARG A 194 27.36 -13.41 5.48
N ARG A 195 27.71 -12.13 5.27
CA ARG A 195 27.23 -11.29 4.18
C ARG A 195 27.30 -12.08 2.88
N VAL A 196 26.13 -12.44 2.36
CA VAL A 196 25.95 -12.66 0.93
C VAL A 196 25.37 -11.36 0.42
N GLU A 197 26.20 -10.60 -0.31
CA GLU A 197 25.68 -9.63 -1.25
C GLU A 197 24.84 -10.41 -2.27
N SER A 198 23.55 -10.16 -2.29
CA SER A 198 22.65 -10.57 -3.36
C SER A 198 21.52 -9.57 -3.42
N ASP A 199 21.82 -8.47 -4.11
CA ASP A 199 21.08 -8.03 -5.28
C ASP A 199 19.90 -8.96 -5.63
N SER A 200 18.69 -8.60 -5.21
CA SER A 200 17.45 -9.16 -5.75
C SER A 200 16.34 -8.16 -5.47
N ASP A 201 16.16 -7.34 -6.50
CA ASP A 201 15.11 -6.39 -6.69
C ASP A 201 13.73 -7.11 -6.71
N ASP A 202 12.96 -6.99 -5.63
CA ASP A 202 11.49 -7.24 -5.65
C ASP A 202 10.75 -5.97 -6.16
N SER A 203 11.48 -5.06 -6.80
CA SER A 203 10.93 -4.37 -7.96
C SER A 203 11.13 -5.29 -9.14
N ILE A 204 10.05 -5.87 -9.66
CA ILE A 204 10.09 -6.21 -11.08
C ILE A 204 10.31 -4.88 -11.81
N PRO A 205 11.41 -4.72 -12.56
CA PRO A 205 11.62 -3.52 -13.34
C PRO A 205 10.55 -3.42 -14.43
N PHE A 206 10.14 -2.17 -14.69
CA PHE A 206 9.72 -1.73 -16.01
C PHE A 206 10.93 -1.05 -16.63
#